data_AF-A0A7S2WBU4-F1
#
_entry.id   AF-A0A7S2WBU4-F1
#
_cell.length_a   1.000
_cell.length_b   1.000
_cell.length_c   1.000
_cell.angle_alpha   90.00
_cell.angle_beta   90.00
_cell.angle_gamma   90.00
#
_symmetry.space_group_name_H-M   'P 1'
#
loop_
_entity.id
_entity.type
_entity.pdbx_description
1 polymer ?
#
loop_
_entity_poly.entity_id
_entity_poly.type
_entity_poly.pdbx_seq_one_letter_code
_entity_poly.pdbx_strand_id
1 'polypeptide(L)'
;MEMYTGSSNEGGEEEDAKQKRAGSPSKTSKLGTRLGKKREEQRDEDMTAKDDFHEAIVRRTNELFVKLNITTRPIQAFEELQKSASSMFVAIFETLFNVRLKNVIRKPRVVTDYITNAELVMTALSESLPVDLSYLSSEAIYRGEPKHIHHMLSIFESLWAQLFQGESGAYSGGEDYVWGSGDDETHSPPKVGRGSAKSPRQSPVQRSSTPFPGRKMDALPRKSRKKQPVTTKRKPPVFRQVGKPRTKTTAGGKRQLKKKKKKHPVINDENAHDMHNRIAQRKKQQGNLDPTVGSGKLQEAAGKLNTTIDDGPFVEGFQETGLASLEVLARQYPQIYKSLRQQRKKLEATVNQTERDAISKRFEKDLDRYTKAYSILSKGYEAELRKKSQDFKSAVIRAHKGNDLAKRIERAGSIRMKKDLQLLDKSRHLRRQNRDQVLARTLFTNEFKVEQDWILGKKKQYLEEKTQRNQERIDRYESIQRFYADRESMLKETLEQEQRDNKISGTARRIALKQLEVQLKNDYQAKLCRIKDEMDQTVERQFQKDEEAVNRTFEDIHERFSKFFFAI
;
A
#
# COMPACT_ATOMS: atom_id res chain seq x y z
N MET A 1 -59.83 -2.87 -22.66
CA MET A 1 -60.46 -4.19 -22.41
C MET A 1 -59.71 -5.19 -23.28
N GLU A 2 -59.28 -6.27 -22.65
CA GLU A 2 -58.66 -7.49 -23.16
C GLU A 2 -58.46 -7.73 -24.68
N MET A 3 -57.25 -8.26 -24.96
CA MET A 3 -56.92 -9.35 -25.88
C MET A 3 -56.96 -9.07 -27.39
N TYR A 4 -55.84 -9.31 -28.08
CA TYR A 4 -55.71 -10.47 -28.99
C TYR A 4 -54.28 -10.63 -29.55
N THR A 5 -53.88 -11.88 -29.66
CA THR A 5 -52.65 -12.40 -30.26
C THR A 5 -52.83 -12.71 -31.76
N GLY A 6 -51.74 -12.65 -32.53
CA GLY A 6 -51.61 -13.18 -33.91
C GLY A 6 -50.22 -12.79 -34.43
N SER A 7 -49.24 -13.67 -34.65
CA SER A 7 -49.15 -14.92 -35.44
C SER A 7 -49.31 -14.70 -36.95
N SER A 8 -48.17 -14.78 -37.66
CA SER A 8 -47.87 -15.16 -39.07
C SER A 8 -46.39 -14.79 -39.27
N ASN A 9 -45.38 -15.62 -39.50
CA ASN A 9 -45.15 -16.85 -40.28
C ASN A 9 -45.49 -16.73 -41.76
N GLU A 10 -44.42 -16.68 -42.58
CA GLU A 10 -44.25 -16.95 -44.02
C GLU A 10 -43.00 -16.16 -44.43
N GLY A 11 -41.98 -16.66 -45.12
CA GLY A 11 -41.70 -17.92 -45.78
C GLY A 11 -40.43 -17.61 -46.59
N GLY A 12 -39.37 -18.36 -46.34
CA GLY A 12 -38.11 -18.24 -47.08
C GLY A 12 -37.99 -19.39 -48.07
N GLU A 13 -37.52 -19.07 -49.27
CA GLU A 13 -36.90 -19.87 -50.35
C GLU A 13 -36.79 -18.84 -51.52
N GLU A 14 -35.71 -18.68 -52.27
CA GLU A 14 -35.11 -19.66 -53.16
C GLU A 14 -33.84 -19.07 -53.84
N GLU A 15 -32.81 -19.91 -53.88
CA GLU A 15 -31.69 -20.11 -54.84
C GLU A 15 -30.99 -19.00 -55.65
N ASP A 16 -29.66 -19.02 -55.48
CA ASP A 16 -28.60 -19.12 -56.50
C ASP A 16 -28.91 -18.85 -57.99
N ALA A 17 -28.20 -17.87 -58.57
CA ALA A 17 -27.75 -17.94 -59.96
C ALA A 17 -26.47 -17.13 -60.20
N LYS A 18 -25.35 -17.84 -60.36
CA LYS A 18 -24.14 -17.36 -61.06
C LYS A 18 -24.50 -17.03 -62.51
N GLN A 19 -24.19 -15.83 -62.99
CA GLN A 19 -23.90 -15.65 -64.42
C GLN A 19 -22.87 -14.55 -64.68
N LYS A 20 -21.76 -14.99 -65.30
CA LYS A 20 -20.71 -14.19 -65.90
C LYS A 20 -21.27 -13.41 -67.09
N ARG A 21 -21.03 -12.10 -67.17
CA ARG A 21 -20.89 -11.38 -68.44
C ARG A 21 -19.80 -10.32 -68.35
N ALA A 22 -18.89 -10.38 -69.31
CA ALA A 22 -17.85 -9.42 -69.59
C ALA A 22 -18.36 -8.35 -70.57
N GLY A 23 -17.69 -7.20 -70.59
CA GLY A 23 -17.89 -6.06 -71.51
C GLY A 23 -18.59 -4.88 -70.81
N SER A 24 -18.17 -3.62 -70.86
CA SER A 24 -17.19 -2.90 -71.69
C SER A 24 -16.90 -1.55 -71.00
N PRO A 25 -15.79 -0.85 -71.32
CA PRO A 25 -15.36 0.34 -70.58
C PRO A 25 -16.07 1.60 -71.08
N SER A 26 -16.96 2.16 -70.25
CA SER A 26 -17.55 3.48 -70.49
C SER A 26 -16.66 4.56 -69.89
N LYS A 27 -15.95 5.29 -70.77
CA LYS A 27 -15.27 6.55 -70.49
C LYS A 27 -16.31 7.68 -70.43
N THR A 28 -16.81 8.06 -69.26
CA THR A 28 -17.45 9.37 -69.05
C THR A 28 -17.37 9.83 -67.60
N SER A 29 -17.11 11.13 -67.43
CA SER A 29 -17.26 11.95 -66.20
C SER A 29 -16.07 12.01 -65.21
N LYS A 30 -15.01 12.69 -65.64
CA LYS A 30 -13.90 13.18 -64.79
C LYS A 30 -14.26 14.46 -64.00
N LEU A 31 -15.53 14.62 -63.57
CA LEU A 31 -16.00 15.84 -62.89
C LEU A 31 -16.85 15.60 -61.61
N GLY A 32 -16.90 14.37 -61.09
CA GLY A 32 -17.67 14.03 -59.87
C GLY A 32 -16.85 13.76 -58.61
N THR A 33 -15.53 13.60 -58.70
CA THR A 33 -14.71 13.06 -57.59
C THR A 33 -14.19 14.09 -56.58
N ARG A 34 -14.49 15.38 -56.74
CA ARG A 34 -14.02 16.43 -55.80
C ARG A 34 -15.01 16.77 -54.66
N LEU A 35 -16.27 16.32 -54.75
CA LEU A 35 -17.30 16.53 -53.71
C LEU A 35 -17.47 15.31 -52.78
N GLY A 36 -17.10 14.10 -53.20
CA GLY A 36 -17.12 12.90 -52.36
C GLY A 36 -15.97 12.87 -51.35
N LYS A 37 -14.75 13.24 -51.78
CA LYS A 37 -13.56 13.20 -50.92
C LYS A 37 -13.62 14.17 -49.74
N LYS A 38 -14.21 15.36 -49.94
CA LYS A 38 -14.42 16.35 -48.87
C LYS A 38 -15.44 15.90 -47.82
N ARG A 39 -16.35 14.99 -48.18
CA ARG A 39 -17.39 14.43 -47.27
C ARG A 39 -16.91 13.23 -46.46
N GLU A 40 -15.84 12.56 -46.89
CA GLU A 40 -15.16 11.53 -46.10
C GLU A 40 -14.13 12.15 -45.17
N GLU A 41 -13.31 13.11 -45.64
CA GLU A 41 -12.35 13.86 -44.81
C GLU A 41 -13.05 14.59 -43.64
N GLN A 42 -14.21 15.23 -43.87
CA GLN A 42 -14.98 15.85 -42.78
C GLN A 42 -15.57 14.85 -41.77
N ARG A 43 -15.84 13.59 -42.17
CA ARG A 43 -16.35 12.58 -41.22
C ARG A 43 -15.24 12.04 -40.34
N ASP A 44 -14.03 11.89 -40.90
CA ASP A 44 -12.88 11.42 -40.15
C ASP A 44 -12.42 12.47 -39.13
N GLU A 45 -12.42 13.76 -39.49
CA GLU A 45 -12.14 14.87 -38.56
C GLU A 45 -13.16 14.96 -37.40
N ASP A 46 -14.46 14.81 -37.69
CA ASP A 46 -15.52 14.82 -36.67
C ASP A 46 -15.47 13.60 -35.73
N MET A 47 -14.93 12.47 -36.19
CA MET A 47 -14.74 11.28 -35.34
C MET A 47 -13.53 11.46 -34.41
N THR A 48 -12.40 11.96 -34.91
CA THR A 48 -11.21 12.23 -34.08
C THR A 48 -11.50 13.23 -32.97
N ALA A 49 -12.29 14.28 -33.26
CA ALA A 49 -12.64 15.30 -32.27
C ALA A 49 -13.50 14.74 -31.11
N LYS A 50 -14.35 13.74 -31.39
CA LYS A 50 -15.15 13.08 -30.35
C LYS A 50 -14.30 12.20 -29.45
N ASP A 51 -13.37 11.46 -30.05
CA ASP A 51 -12.46 10.58 -29.31
C ASP A 51 -11.53 11.40 -28.41
N ASP A 52 -11.01 12.53 -28.91
CA ASP A 52 -10.21 13.48 -28.13
C ASP A 52 -11.01 14.04 -26.93
N PHE A 53 -12.29 14.37 -27.14
CA PHE A 53 -13.14 14.87 -26.08
C PHE A 53 -13.43 13.80 -25.01
N HIS A 54 -13.70 12.56 -25.44
CA HIS A 54 -13.90 11.43 -24.54
C HIS A 54 -12.64 11.12 -23.73
N GLU A 55 -11.47 11.13 -24.36
CA GLU A 55 -10.19 10.94 -23.69
C GLU A 55 -9.92 12.04 -22.66
N ALA A 56 -10.22 13.29 -23.00
CA ALA A 56 -10.09 14.41 -22.06
C ALA A 56 -10.96 14.25 -20.81
N ILE A 57 -12.19 13.73 -20.95
CA ILE A 57 -13.08 13.47 -19.81
C ILE A 57 -12.53 12.34 -18.92
N VAL A 58 -12.03 11.26 -19.52
CA VAL A 58 -11.44 10.13 -18.77
C VAL A 58 -10.20 10.59 -18.02
N ARG A 59 -9.34 11.39 -18.66
CA ARG A 59 -8.14 11.97 -18.03
C ARG A 59 -8.51 12.83 -16.81
N ARG A 60 -9.45 13.77 -16.96
CA ARG A 60 -9.92 14.65 -15.87
C ARG A 60 -10.52 13.85 -14.72
N THR A 61 -11.32 12.82 -15.00
CA THR A 61 -11.87 11.92 -13.99
C THR A 61 -10.76 11.27 -13.16
N ASN A 62 -9.77 10.68 -13.83
CA ASN A 62 -8.66 10.00 -13.16
C ASN A 62 -7.81 10.99 -12.33
N GLU A 63 -7.58 12.21 -12.83
CA GLU A 63 -6.90 13.26 -12.07
C GLU A 63 -7.69 13.64 -10.80
N LEU A 64 -9.01 13.76 -10.90
CA LEU A 64 -9.87 14.06 -9.76
C LEU A 64 -9.88 12.92 -8.74
N PHE A 65 -9.89 11.66 -9.17
CA PHE A 65 -9.75 10.51 -8.26
C PHE A 65 -8.43 10.52 -7.49
N VAL A 66 -7.32 10.84 -8.15
CA VAL A 66 -6.02 10.98 -7.50
C VAL A 66 -6.04 12.11 -6.49
N LYS A 67 -6.60 13.28 -6.83
CA LYS A 67 -6.74 14.43 -5.92
C LYS A 67 -7.55 14.07 -4.66
N LEU A 68 -8.62 13.29 -4.82
CA LEU A 68 -9.52 12.88 -3.74
C LEU A 68 -9.03 11.65 -2.96
N ASN A 69 -7.94 11.00 -3.39
CA ASN A 69 -7.49 9.70 -2.87
C ASN A 69 -8.57 8.61 -2.94
N ILE A 70 -9.42 8.62 -3.98
CA ILE A 70 -10.40 7.56 -4.21
C ILE A 70 -9.64 6.36 -4.80
N THR A 71 -9.43 5.31 -3.99
CA THR A 71 -8.70 4.11 -4.41
C THR A 71 -9.56 3.27 -5.36
N THR A 72 -9.55 3.65 -6.63
CA THR A 72 -10.18 2.90 -7.71
C THR A 72 -9.16 2.61 -8.81
N ARG A 73 -9.41 1.54 -9.57
CA ARG A 73 -8.64 1.26 -10.79
C ARG A 73 -8.83 2.45 -11.74
N PRO A 74 -7.76 2.98 -12.36
CA PRO A 74 -7.90 4.07 -13.32
C PRO A 74 -8.78 3.62 -14.48
N ILE A 75 -9.72 4.49 -14.86
CA ILE A 75 -10.65 4.24 -15.96
C ILE A 75 -9.87 4.36 -17.27
N GLN A 76 -9.97 3.33 -18.12
CA GLN A 76 -9.16 3.24 -19.35
C GLN A 76 -9.90 3.76 -20.58
N ALA A 77 -11.22 3.67 -20.59
CA ALA A 77 -12.06 4.00 -21.74
C ALA A 77 -13.33 4.74 -21.30
N PHE A 78 -13.89 5.54 -22.20
CA PHE A 78 -15.08 6.35 -21.91
C PHE A 78 -16.33 5.49 -21.68
N GLU A 79 -16.43 4.32 -22.31
CA GLU A 79 -17.56 3.40 -22.11
C GLU A 79 -17.58 2.80 -20.68
N GLU A 80 -16.41 2.65 -20.06
CA GLU A 80 -16.29 2.23 -18.66
C GLU A 80 -16.76 3.35 -17.72
N LEU A 81 -16.41 4.60 -18.06
CA LEU A 81 -16.89 5.79 -17.36
C LEU A 81 -18.42 5.92 -17.45
N GLN A 82 -18.97 5.79 -18.65
CA GLN A 82 -20.40 5.86 -18.93
C GLN A 82 -21.20 4.85 -18.10
N LYS A 83 -20.73 3.60 -17.99
CA LYS A 83 -21.38 2.55 -17.19
C LYS A 83 -21.32 2.81 -15.68
N SER A 84 -20.37 3.63 -15.22
CA SER A 84 -20.11 3.88 -13.80
C SER A 84 -20.40 5.32 -13.35
N ALA A 85 -20.87 6.20 -14.25
CA ALA A 85 -20.98 7.63 -14.02
C ALA A 85 -21.77 8.00 -12.75
N SER A 86 -22.98 7.45 -12.58
CA SER A 86 -23.79 7.75 -11.39
C SER A 86 -23.13 7.30 -10.08
N SER A 87 -22.54 6.10 -10.05
CA SER A 87 -21.86 5.57 -8.85
C SER A 87 -20.57 6.33 -8.55
N MET A 88 -19.86 6.77 -9.59
CA MET A 88 -18.69 7.60 -9.49
C MET A 88 -19.01 8.96 -8.85
N PHE A 89 -20.04 9.66 -9.30
CA PHE A 89 -20.38 10.99 -8.76
C PHE A 89 -20.83 10.92 -7.30
N VAL A 90 -21.51 9.85 -6.90
CA VAL A 90 -21.78 9.58 -5.47
C VAL A 90 -20.47 9.44 -4.70
N ALA A 91 -19.53 8.63 -5.18
CA ALA A 91 -18.25 8.42 -4.49
C ALA A 91 -17.42 9.72 -4.38
N ILE A 92 -17.39 10.52 -5.46
CA ILE A 92 -16.74 11.83 -5.48
C ILE A 92 -17.39 12.75 -4.43
N PHE A 93 -18.71 12.89 -4.45
CA PHE A 93 -19.45 13.76 -3.51
C PHE A 93 -19.17 13.36 -2.06
N GLU A 94 -19.34 12.08 -1.74
CA GLU A 94 -19.18 11.60 -0.36
C GLU A 94 -17.75 11.77 0.16
N THR A 95 -16.76 11.59 -0.73
CA THR A 95 -15.35 11.78 -0.38
C THR A 95 -15.01 13.26 -0.21
N LEU A 96 -15.52 14.12 -1.10
CA LEU A 96 -15.25 15.56 -1.07
C LEU A 96 -15.80 16.22 0.19
N PHE A 97 -17.05 15.91 0.54
CA PHE A 97 -17.72 16.50 1.71
C PHE A 97 -17.52 15.68 3.00
N ASN A 98 -16.94 14.48 2.90
CA ASN A 98 -16.82 13.54 4.02
C ASN A 98 -18.18 13.28 4.72
N VAL A 99 -19.24 13.18 3.91
CA VAL A 99 -20.63 12.94 4.32
C VAL A 99 -21.17 11.76 3.54
N ARG A 100 -22.03 10.96 4.18
CA ARG A 100 -22.72 9.85 3.51
C ARG A 100 -24.09 10.33 3.03
N LEU A 101 -24.33 10.29 1.72
CA LEU A 101 -25.60 10.66 1.12
C LEU A 101 -26.70 9.67 1.58
N LYS A 102 -27.82 10.23 2.05
CA LYS A 102 -28.99 9.46 2.46
C LYS A 102 -29.70 8.90 1.21
N ASN A 103 -30.37 7.77 1.36
CA ASN A 103 -31.18 7.12 0.33
C ASN A 103 -30.44 6.64 -0.94
N VAL A 104 -29.10 6.71 -0.97
CA VAL A 104 -28.32 6.15 -2.08
C VAL A 104 -28.44 4.63 -2.13
N ILE A 105 -28.82 4.12 -3.30
CA ILE A 105 -28.92 2.69 -3.59
C ILE A 105 -27.51 2.17 -3.91
N ARG A 106 -26.88 1.48 -2.95
CA ARG A 106 -25.48 1.02 -3.03
C ARG A 106 -25.24 -0.17 -3.95
N LYS A 107 -26.30 -0.91 -4.26
CA LYS A 107 -26.28 -2.05 -5.19
C LYS A 107 -27.38 -1.81 -6.22
N PRO A 108 -27.20 -0.82 -7.12
CA PRO A 108 -28.19 -0.54 -8.14
C PRO A 108 -28.38 -1.79 -9.01
N ARG A 109 -29.63 -2.19 -9.21
CA ARG A 109 -30.01 -3.36 -10.01
C ARG A 109 -30.80 -2.96 -11.25
N VAL A 110 -31.54 -1.85 -11.15
CA VAL A 110 -32.41 -1.34 -12.20
C VAL A 110 -31.88 0.01 -12.67
N VAL A 111 -32.13 0.33 -13.94
CA VAL A 111 -31.77 1.62 -14.56
C VAL A 111 -32.23 2.82 -13.71
N THR A 112 -33.45 2.73 -13.17
CA THR A 112 -34.04 3.76 -12.30
C THR A 112 -33.19 4.05 -11.06
N ASP A 113 -32.48 3.06 -10.52
CA ASP A 113 -31.62 3.21 -9.35
C ASP A 113 -30.43 4.14 -9.65
N TYR A 114 -29.87 4.05 -10.87
CA TYR A 114 -28.75 4.89 -11.29
C TYR A 114 -29.17 6.33 -11.54
N ILE A 115 -30.36 6.53 -12.12
CA ILE A 115 -30.95 7.87 -12.33
C ILE A 115 -31.24 8.51 -10.97
N THR A 116 -31.85 7.75 -10.04
CA THR A 116 -32.17 8.21 -8.67
C THR A 116 -30.88 8.59 -7.92
N ASN A 117 -29.82 7.78 -8.03
CA ASN A 117 -28.52 8.10 -7.43
C ASN A 117 -27.89 9.37 -8.02
N ALA A 118 -28.00 9.61 -9.33
CA ALA A 118 -27.52 10.84 -9.95
C ALA A 118 -28.33 12.06 -9.50
N GLU A 119 -29.65 11.93 -9.44
CA GLU A 119 -30.55 12.97 -8.93
C GLU A 119 -30.24 13.34 -7.48
N LEU A 120 -30.02 12.37 -6.60
CA LEU A 120 -29.62 12.63 -5.21
C LEU A 120 -28.32 13.45 -5.10
N VAL A 121 -27.35 13.21 -5.99
CA VAL A 121 -26.11 14.01 -6.03
C VAL A 121 -26.40 15.43 -6.51
N MET A 122 -27.19 15.60 -7.56
CA MET A 122 -27.57 16.93 -8.07
C MET A 122 -28.35 17.73 -7.02
N THR A 123 -29.34 17.12 -6.38
CA THR A 123 -30.11 17.74 -5.30
C THR A 123 -29.20 18.16 -4.16
N ALA A 124 -28.32 17.27 -3.69
CA ALA A 124 -27.37 17.59 -2.63
C ALA A 124 -26.39 18.72 -3.01
N LEU A 125 -25.95 18.78 -4.27
CA LEU A 125 -25.13 19.89 -4.78
C LEU A 125 -25.92 21.20 -4.83
N SER A 126 -27.15 21.17 -5.32
CA SER A 126 -28.02 22.36 -5.40
C SER A 126 -28.40 22.92 -4.02
N GLU A 127 -28.52 22.06 -3.00
CA GLU A 127 -28.75 22.48 -1.61
C GLU A 127 -27.48 23.05 -0.97
N SER A 128 -26.32 22.52 -1.34
CA SER A 128 -25.03 22.89 -0.73
C SER A 128 -24.40 24.12 -1.39
N LEU A 129 -24.78 24.45 -2.62
CA LEU A 129 -24.11 25.45 -3.45
C LEU A 129 -25.14 26.35 -4.14
N PRO A 130 -24.93 27.67 -4.17
CA PRO A 130 -25.78 28.60 -4.91
C PRO A 130 -25.46 28.58 -6.41
N VAL A 131 -25.46 27.40 -7.02
CA VAL A 131 -25.20 27.21 -8.46
C VAL A 131 -26.47 26.65 -9.10
N ASP A 132 -26.93 27.30 -10.17
CA ASP A 132 -28.02 26.74 -10.97
C ASP A 132 -27.56 25.47 -11.68
N LEU A 133 -28.22 24.35 -11.42
CA LEU A 133 -27.96 23.05 -12.04
C LEU A 133 -29.08 22.65 -13.03
N SER A 134 -29.96 23.59 -13.41
CA SER A 134 -31.08 23.35 -14.33
C SER A 134 -30.67 22.80 -15.70
N TYR A 135 -29.45 23.07 -16.14
CA TYR A 135 -28.89 22.57 -17.40
C TYR A 135 -28.39 21.12 -17.32
N LEU A 136 -28.46 20.48 -16.15
CA LEU A 136 -28.07 19.09 -15.95
C LEU A 136 -29.29 18.20 -15.79
N SER A 137 -29.33 17.12 -16.57
CA SER A 137 -30.32 16.05 -16.40
C SER A 137 -29.68 14.82 -15.75
N SER A 138 -30.32 14.31 -14.69
CA SER A 138 -29.93 13.05 -14.04
C SER A 138 -30.04 11.86 -15.01
N GLU A 139 -31.00 11.90 -15.94
CA GLU A 139 -31.15 10.89 -16.99
C GLU A 139 -30.01 10.96 -18.00
N ALA A 140 -29.60 12.18 -18.40
CA ALA A 140 -28.48 12.36 -19.32
C ALA A 140 -27.13 11.95 -18.70
N ILE A 141 -26.96 12.17 -17.39
CA ILE A 141 -25.79 11.67 -16.64
C ILE A 141 -25.79 10.15 -16.62
N TYR A 142 -26.93 9.50 -16.36
CA TYR A 142 -27.04 8.04 -16.39
C TYR A 142 -26.76 7.46 -17.78
N ARG A 143 -27.30 8.08 -18.85
CA ARG A 143 -26.99 7.72 -20.24
C ARG A 143 -25.53 7.97 -20.59
N GLY A 144 -24.78 8.65 -19.71
CA GLY A 144 -23.38 9.04 -19.86
C GLY A 144 -23.14 9.95 -21.04
N GLU A 145 -24.03 10.92 -21.25
CA GLU A 145 -23.81 11.96 -22.23
C GLU A 145 -22.54 12.76 -21.86
N PRO A 146 -21.58 12.89 -22.77
CA PRO A 146 -20.24 13.37 -22.43
C PRO A 146 -20.26 14.84 -21.96
N LYS A 147 -21.16 15.67 -22.50
CA LYS A 147 -21.35 17.07 -22.05
C LYS A 147 -21.79 17.15 -20.59
N HIS A 148 -22.74 16.31 -20.19
CA HIS A 148 -23.27 16.28 -18.82
C HIS A 148 -22.23 15.78 -17.82
N ILE A 149 -21.48 14.73 -18.18
CA ILE A 149 -20.34 14.24 -17.37
C ILE A 149 -19.28 15.32 -17.22
N HIS A 150 -18.91 15.98 -18.32
CA HIS A 150 -17.91 17.05 -18.34
C HIS A 150 -18.30 18.23 -17.43
N HIS A 151 -19.55 18.67 -17.48
CA HIS A 151 -20.05 19.74 -16.62
C HIS A 151 -20.04 19.33 -15.15
N MET A 152 -20.51 18.12 -14.82
CA MET A 152 -20.46 17.60 -13.44
C MET A 152 -19.03 17.52 -12.90
N LEU A 153 -18.08 17.06 -13.71
CA LEU A 153 -16.66 17.05 -13.34
C LEU A 153 -16.12 18.46 -13.13
N SER A 154 -16.49 19.42 -13.99
CA SER A 154 -16.06 20.81 -13.86
C SER A 154 -16.56 21.43 -12.56
N ILE A 155 -17.81 21.15 -12.16
CA ILE A 155 -18.34 21.56 -10.86
C ILE A 155 -17.50 20.96 -9.72
N PHE A 156 -17.26 19.65 -9.72
CA PHE A 156 -16.48 19.00 -8.65
C PHE A 156 -15.02 19.46 -8.59
N GLU A 157 -14.39 19.74 -9.72
CA GLU A 157 -13.04 20.29 -9.77
C GLU A 157 -12.99 21.71 -9.20
N SER A 158 -13.96 22.57 -9.56
CA SER A 158 -14.08 23.92 -8.98
C SER A 158 -14.31 23.87 -7.48
N LEU A 159 -15.15 22.95 -7.00
CA LEU A 159 -15.38 22.77 -5.56
C LEU A 159 -14.14 22.27 -4.83
N TRP A 160 -13.43 21.31 -5.42
CA TRP A 160 -12.18 20.84 -4.84
C TRP A 160 -11.14 21.96 -4.75
N ALA A 161 -11.01 22.78 -5.80
CA ALA A 161 -10.14 23.94 -5.79
C ALA A 161 -10.53 24.94 -4.68
N GLN A 162 -11.82 25.27 -4.56
CA GLN A 162 -12.31 26.18 -3.52
C GLN A 162 -12.08 25.65 -2.10
N LEU A 163 -12.37 24.37 -1.87
CA LEU A 163 -12.27 23.74 -0.55
C LEU A 163 -10.83 23.47 -0.11
N PHE A 164 -9.91 23.18 -1.04
CA PHE A 164 -8.57 22.69 -0.71
C PHE A 164 -7.42 23.55 -1.22
N GLN A 165 -7.61 24.42 -2.22
CA GLN A 165 -6.56 25.35 -2.70
C GLN A 165 -6.66 26.76 -2.08
N GLY A 166 -7.73 27.06 -1.33
CA GLY A 166 -7.98 28.35 -0.68
C GLY A 166 -7.02 28.75 0.46
N GLU A 167 -6.04 27.92 0.84
CA GLU A 167 -5.03 28.27 1.85
C GLU A 167 -3.63 28.54 1.26
N SER A 168 -3.42 28.42 -0.07
CA SER A 168 -2.08 28.52 -0.68
C SER A 168 -1.93 29.55 -1.80
N GLY A 169 -2.55 30.74 -1.69
CA GLY A 169 -2.22 31.81 -2.64
C GLY A 169 -3.16 33.01 -2.63
N ALA A 170 -2.95 33.94 -1.70
CA ALA A 170 -3.11 35.34 -2.06
C ALA A 170 -2.05 35.68 -3.14
N TYR A 171 -2.46 36.40 -4.18
CA TYR A 171 -1.70 36.84 -5.38
C TYR A 171 -1.62 35.87 -6.57
N SER A 172 -2.61 35.95 -7.47
CA SER A 172 -2.39 36.38 -8.86
C SER A 172 -3.73 36.75 -9.50
N GLY A 173 -4.14 38.00 -9.31
CA GLY A 173 -5.12 38.63 -10.18
C GLY A 173 -4.39 39.32 -11.33
N GLY A 174 -4.95 39.21 -12.54
CA GLY A 174 -4.65 40.07 -13.68
C GLY A 174 -3.51 39.60 -14.58
N GLU A 175 -3.84 39.08 -15.76
CA GLU A 175 -3.73 39.84 -17.02
C GLU A 175 -3.76 38.90 -18.24
N ASP A 176 -4.50 39.38 -19.24
CA ASP A 176 -4.67 38.90 -20.60
C ASP A 176 -3.35 38.64 -21.33
N TYR A 177 -3.23 37.53 -22.08
CA TYR A 177 -2.55 37.41 -23.39
C TYR A 177 -3.02 36.08 -24.00
N VAL A 178 -3.89 36.06 -25.01
CA VAL A 178 -3.62 36.22 -26.46
C VAL A 178 -2.54 35.26 -26.98
N TRP A 179 -2.97 34.44 -27.94
CA TRP A 179 -2.23 33.50 -28.77
C TRP A 179 -0.86 33.99 -29.29
N GLY A 180 0.12 33.08 -29.30
CA GLY A 180 1.37 33.26 -30.03
C GLY A 180 2.10 31.93 -30.19
N SER A 181 1.95 31.32 -31.36
CA SER A 181 2.78 30.22 -31.87
C SER A 181 4.27 30.57 -31.87
N GLY A 182 5.13 29.57 -31.71
CA GLY A 182 6.56 29.72 -31.95
C GLY A 182 7.37 28.62 -31.28
N ASP A 183 7.83 27.69 -32.11
CA ASP A 183 8.80 26.64 -31.82
C ASP A 183 10.06 27.20 -31.12
N ASP A 184 10.68 26.45 -30.20
CA ASP A 184 11.96 25.77 -30.43
C ASP A 184 12.64 25.28 -29.13
N GLU A 185 13.37 24.17 -29.29
CA GLU A 185 14.52 23.68 -28.52
C GLU A 185 14.42 23.34 -27.00
N THR A 186 14.23 22.03 -26.79
CA THR A 186 15.09 21.14 -25.99
C THR A 186 15.91 21.75 -24.85
N HIS A 187 15.49 21.51 -23.60
CA HIS A 187 16.41 21.09 -22.53
C HIS A 187 15.65 20.29 -21.46
N SER A 188 15.96 18.99 -21.37
CA SER A 188 15.60 18.15 -20.22
C SER A 188 16.48 18.49 -19.01
N PRO A 189 15.91 18.45 -17.79
CA PRO A 189 16.63 17.85 -16.67
C PRO A 189 15.76 16.87 -15.85
N PRO A 190 16.37 16.09 -14.94
CA PRO A 190 15.95 14.73 -14.66
C PRO A 190 14.90 14.61 -13.54
N LYS A 191 14.16 13.51 -13.62
CA LYS A 191 13.21 12.99 -12.63
C LYS A 191 13.85 12.83 -11.25
N VAL A 192 13.24 13.44 -10.23
CA VAL A 192 13.44 13.07 -8.82
C VAL A 192 12.07 12.89 -8.17
N GLY A 193 11.91 11.76 -7.49
CA GLY A 193 10.64 11.20 -7.03
C GLY A 193 9.93 12.00 -5.93
N ARG A 194 8.61 12.03 -6.05
CA ARG A 194 7.66 12.47 -5.02
C ARG A 194 7.58 11.44 -3.89
N GLY A 195 7.95 11.85 -2.68
CA GLY A 195 7.55 11.22 -1.42
C GLY A 195 6.62 12.16 -0.66
N SER A 196 5.33 11.82 -0.64
CA SER A 196 4.24 12.56 0.00
C SER A 196 4.33 12.52 1.54
N ALA A 197 4.37 13.70 2.18
CA ALA A 197 4.14 13.85 3.61
C ALA A 197 2.86 14.68 3.83
N LYS A 198 1.83 14.04 4.40
CA LYS A 198 0.65 14.69 4.98
C LYS A 198 0.96 15.06 6.44
N SER A 199 0.68 16.31 6.80
CA SER A 199 0.57 16.82 8.18
C SER A 199 -0.84 17.45 8.37
N PRO A 200 -1.24 17.95 9.55
CA PRO A 200 -2.38 17.39 10.28
C PRO A 200 -3.56 18.37 10.42
N ARG A 201 -4.76 17.82 10.54
CA ARG A 201 -6.03 18.50 10.85
C ARG A 201 -5.99 19.09 12.26
N GLN A 202 -6.23 20.40 12.39
CA GLN A 202 -6.63 21.05 13.65
C GLN A 202 -8.15 21.24 13.66
N SER A 203 -8.76 21.01 14.81
CA SER A 203 -10.15 21.30 15.13
C SER A 203 -10.32 22.74 15.67
N PRO A 204 -11.55 23.30 15.62
CA PRO A 204 -11.79 24.73 15.66
C PRO A 204 -12.24 25.26 17.04
N VAL A 205 -11.86 26.50 17.33
CA VAL A 205 -12.36 27.32 18.45
C VAL A 205 -13.52 28.18 17.96
N GLN A 206 -14.71 27.98 18.52
CA GLN A 206 -15.85 28.86 18.35
C GLN A 206 -15.68 30.13 19.19
N ARG A 207 -15.88 31.29 18.57
CA ARG A 207 -16.12 32.58 19.24
C ARG A 207 -17.60 32.89 19.13
N SER A 208 -18.25 33.13 20.27
CA SER A 208 -19.51 33.87 20.33
C SER A 208 -19.32 35.06 21.27
N SER A 209 -19.62 36.23 20.72
CA SER A 209 -19.66 37.55 21.33
C SER A 209 -20.93 37.76 22.16
N THR A 210 -20.80 38.34 23.35
CA THR A 210 -21.81 39.27 23.91
C THR A 210 -21.11 40.32 24.80
N PRO A 211 -21.59 41.58 24.83
CA PRO A 211 -21.08 42.64 25.70
C PRO A 211 -22.03 42.91 26.87
N PHE A 212 -21.55 43.21 28.07
CA PHE A 212 -22.26 44.05 29.08
C PHE A 212 -21.22 44.59 30.11
N PRO A 213 -21.51 45.71 30.82
CA PRO A 213 -20.54 46.73 31.22
C PRO A 213 -20.19 46.75 32.71
N GLY A 214 -19.13 47.52 33.02
CA GLY A 214 -19.04 48.41 34.18
C GLY A 214 -19.12 47.80 35.59
N ARG A 215 -17.95 47.61 36.21
CA ARG A 215 -17.82 47.75 37.67
C ARG A 215 -16.43 48.25 38.06
N LYS A 216 -16.41 49.47 38.64
CA LYS A 216 -15.29 50.05 39.37
C LYS A 216 -15.07 49.25 40.65
N MET A 217 -13.82 48.99 41.03
CA MET A 217 -13.39 48.78 42.42
C MET A 217 -11.88 49.03 42.53
N ASP A 218 -11.57 50.22 43.04
CA ASP A 218 -10.60 50.57 44.08
C ASP A 218 -9.28 49.81 44.26
N ALA A 219 -8.25 50.64 44.33
CA ALA A 219 -6.86 50.36 44.64
C ALA A 219 -6.65 49.95 46.11
N LEU A 220 -5.72 49.02 46.35
CA LEU A 220 -4.80 49.05 47.50
C LEU A 220 -3.46 48.37 47.16
N PRO A 221 -2.32 48.81 47.74
CA PRO A 221 -0.99 48.40 47.33
C PRO A 221 -0.50 47.17 48.13
N ARG A 222 0.13 46.22 47.45
CA ARG A 222 0.82 45.09 48.11
C ARG A 222 2.34 45.21 48.00
N LYS A 223 2.93 45.11 49.18
CA LYS A 223 4.31 45.38 49.56
C LYS A 223 5.30 44.42 48.91
N SER A 224 6.46 45.01 48.61
CA SER A 224 7.73 44.42 48.23
C SER A 224 8.19 43.29 49.16
N ARG A 225 8.67 42.18 48.60
CA ARG A 225 9.41 41.14 49.33
C ARG A 225 10.64 40.71 48.53
N LYS A 226 11.80 41.24 48.96
CA LYS A 226 13.16 40.84 48.57
C LYS A 226 13.33 39.32 48.67
N LYS A 227 13.94 38.69 47.67
CA LYS A 227 14.65 37.41 47.79
C LYS A 227 15.99 37.50 47.07
N GLN A 228 17.03 37.04 47.76
CA GLN A 228 18.44 37.06 47.39
C GLN A 228 18.83 35.94 46.40
N PRO A 229 19.99 36.06 45.72
CA PRO A 229 20.49 35.04 44.80
C PRO A 229 21.26 33.92 45.51
N VAL A 230 20.99 32.67 45.14
CA VAL A 230 21.76 31.48 45.55
C VAL A 230 22.73 31.13 44.43
N THR A 231 24.02 31.13 44.76
CA THR A 231 25.11 30.65 43.90
C THR A 231 25.35 29.16 44.17
N THR A 232 25.46 28.32 43.13
CA THR A 232 26.01 26.96 43.28
C THR A 232 27.13 26.73 42.27
N LYS A 233 28.31 26.46 42.81
CA LYS A 233 29.54 26.08 42.11
C LYS A 233 29.43 24.62 41.65
N ARG A 234 29.70 24.33 40.37
CA ARG A 234 29.95 22.97 39.85
C ARG A 234 31.41 22.85 39.41
N LYS A 235 32.10 21.82 39.92
CA LYS A 235 33.45 21.38 39.53
C LYS A 235 33.38 20.47 38.29
N PRO A 236 34.45 20.37 37.47
CA PRO A 236 34.50 19.53 36.27
C PRO A 236 34.96 18.07 36.57
N PRO A 237 34.69 17.10 35.67
CA PRO A 237 35.11 15.72 35.84
C PRO A 237 36.51 15.45 35.28
N VAL A 238 37.23 14.58 35.99
CA VAL A 238 38.58 14.08 35.69
C VAL A 238 38.52 12.89 34.73
N PHE A 239 39.34 12.97 33.68
CA PHE A 239 39.68 11.91 32.73
C PHE A 239 40.30 10.69 33.45
N ARG A 240 39.87 9.46 33.13
CA ARG A 240 40.61 8.25 33.53
C ARG A 240 40.79 7.29 32.35
N GLN A 241 42.06 6.92 32.19
CA GLN A 241 42.66 6.22 31.06
C GLN A 241 42.30 4.73 30.95
N VAL A 242 42.47 4.28 29.71
CA VAL A 242 42.45 2.94 29.15
C VAL A 242 43.48 2.00 29.80
N GLY A 243 43.07 0.78 30.14
CA GLY A 243 43.93 -0.31 30.61
C GLY A 243 43.60 -1.64 29.90
N LYS A 244 44.65 -2.28 29.37
CA LYS A 244 44.69 -3.48 28.51
C LYS A 244 44.23 -4.79 29.21
N PRO A 245 43.91 -5.87 28.46
CA PRO A 245 43.55 -7.17 29.02
C PRO A 245 44.79 -8.05 29.28
N ARG A 246 44.78 -8.83 30.37
CA ARG A 246 45.75 -9.90 30.59
C ARG A 246 45.05 -11.18 31.06
N THR A 247 45.43 -12.26 30.39
CA THR A 247 45.08 -13.67 30.55
C THR A 247 45.34 -14.23 31.96
N LYS A 248 44.51 -15.17 32.43
CA LYS A 248 44.88 -16.56 32.81
C LYS A 248 43.84 -17.26 33.71
N THR A 249 43.40 -18.43 33.23
CA THR A 249 43.21 -19.74 33.90
C THR A 249 42.84 -19.88 35.39
N THR A 250 41.99 -20.88 35.60
CA THR A 250 41.90 -21.88 36.71
C THR A 250 40.76 -21.80 37.73
N ALA A 251 40.30 -23.02 38.04
CA ALA A 251 39.72 -23.51 39.29
C ALA A 251 38.20 -23.37 39.52
N GLY A 252 37.52 -24.49 39.22
CA GLY A 252 36.68 -25.25 40.17
C GLY A 252 35.95 -24.49 41.28
N GLY A 253 34.62 -24.43 41.17
CA GLY A 253 33.75 -23.99 42.25
C GLY A 253 32.37 -24.65 42.14
N LYS A 254 32.18 -25.74 42.89
CA LYS A 254 30.89 -26.40 43.12
C LYS A 254 29.88 -25.35 43.63
N ARG A 255 28.82 -25.08 42.85
CA ARG A 255 27.68 -24.27 43.30
C ARG A 255 26.47 -25.15 43.54
N GLN A 256 26.06 -25.17 44.81
CA GLN A 256 24.86 -25.82 45.31
C GLN A 256 23.61 -25.22 44.66
N LEU A 257 22.69 -26.11 44.24
CA LEU A 257 21.35 -25.76 43.79
C LEU A 257 20.53 -25.18 44.96
N LYS A 258 20.32 -23.87 44.96
CA LYS A 258 19.20 -23.25 45.69
C LYS A 258 17.92 -23.41 44.86
N LYS A 259 17.05 -24.32 45.29
CA LYS A 259 15.68 -24.47 44.80
C LYS A 259 14.89 -23.17 45.07
N LYS A 260 14.76 -22.30 44.07
CA LYS A 260 13.74 -21.25 44.06
C LYS A 260 12.43 -21.86 43.55
N LYS A 261 11.47 -22.09 44.46
CA LYS A 261 10.06 -22.33 44.13
C LYS A 261 9.54 -21.11 43.35
N LYS A 262 9.42 -21.22 42.02
CA LYS A 262 8.61 -20.31 41.22
C LYS A 262 7.15 -20.76 41.35
N LYS A 263 6.30 -19.86 41.87
CA LYS A 263 4.85 -19.97 41.77
C LYS A 263 4.49 -19.92 40.28
N HIS A 264 3.81 -20.94 39.77
CA HIS A 264 3.21 -20.92 38.45
C HIS A 264 1.99 -19.99 38.46
N PRO A 265 1.72 -19.25 37.38
CA PRO A 265 0.45 -18.56 37.22
C PRO A 265 -0.67 -19.59 37.02
N VAL A 266 -1.76 -19.40 37.73
CA VAL A 266 -3.04 -20.10 37.55
C VAL A 266 -3.50 -19.82 36.11
N ILE A 267 -3.52 -20.85 35.28
CA ILE A 267 -4.14 -20.82 33.95
C ILE A 267 -5.59 -21.24 34.19
N ASN A 268 -6.53 -20.37 33.80
CA ASN A 268 -7.96 -20.64 33.89
C ASN A 268 -8.31 -21.83 32.96
N ASP A 269 -8.89 -22.88 33.54
CA ASP A 269 -9.23 -24.17 32.92
C ASP A 269 -10.51 -24.13 32.03
N GLU A 270 -11.01 -22.96 31.66
CA GLU A 270 -12.26 -22.86 30.88
C GLU A 270 -12.09 -23.15 29.37
N ASN A 271 -10.86 -23.26 28.86
CA ASN A 271 -10.61 -23.45 27.42
C ASN A 271 -10.27 -24.90 27.00
N ALA A 272 -10.19 -25.85 27.93
CA ALA A 272 -9.89 -27.24 27.61
C ALA A 272 -11.14 -28.03 27.11
N HIS A 273 -12.34 -27.56 27.45
CA HIS A 273 -13.59 -28.22 27.07
C HIS A 273 -14.02 -27.93 25.62
N ASP A 274 -13.67 -26.76 25.07
CA ASP A 274 -14.06 -26.37 23.70
C ASP A 274 -13.23 -27.09 22.62
N MET A 275 -12.02 -27.56 22.96
CA MET A 275 -11.13 -28.21 22.00
C MET A 275 -11.54 -29.66 21.70
N HIS A 276 -12.13 -30.38 22.66
CA HIS A 276 -12.63 -31.75 22.44
C HIS A 276 -13.90 -31.79 21.57
N ASN A 277 -14.75 -30.75 21.66
CA ASN A 277 -15.95 -30.64 20.81
C ASN A 277 -15.62 -30.29 19.35
N ARG A 278 -14.55 -29.53 19.09
CA ARG A 278 -14.08 -29.22 17.73
C ARG A 278 -13.49 -30.42 16.99
N ILE A 279 -12.90 -31.39 17.70
CA ILE A 279 -12.39 -32.64 17.12
C ILE A 279 -13.53 -33.60 16.76
N ALA A 280 -14.62 -33.60 17.54
CA ALA A 280 -15.81 -34.40 17.24
C ALA A 280 -16.62 -33.84 16.05
N GLN A 281 -16.73 -32.51 15.91
CA GLN A 281 -17.44 -31.89 14.78
C GLN A 281 -16.71 -32.03 13.44
N ARG A 282 -15.37 -32.05 13.42
CA ARG A 282 -14.58 -32.28 12.18
C ARG A 282 -14.72 -33.70 11.61
N LYS A 283 -15.07 -34.71 12.42
CA LYS A 283 -15.36 -36.07 11.93
C LYS A 283 -16.74 -36.22 11.29
N LYS A 284 -17.69 -35.29 11.51
CA LYS A 284 -19.02 -35.32 10.90
C LYS A 284 -19.10 -34.60 9.55
N GLN A 285 -18.14 -33.74 9.20
CA GLN A 285 -18.15 -32.96 7.95
C GLN A 285 -17.33 -33.57 6.80
N GLN A 286 -16.72 -34.75 6.98
CA GLN A 286 -15.97 -35.47 5.93
C GLN A 286 -16.71 -36.69 5.35
N GLY A 287 -18.01 -36.84 5.60
CA GLY A 287 -18.84 -37.90 5.04
C GLY A 287 -19.95 -37.35 4.16
N ASN A 288 -19.59 -36.88 2.95
CA ASN A 288 -20.50 -36.79 1.80
C ASN A 288 -19.69 -36.33 0.58
N LEU A 289 -19.12 -37.30 -0.14
CA LEU A 289 -18.76 -37.15 -1.54
C LEU A 289 -19.24 -38.41 -2.26
N ASP A 290 -20.10 -38.20 -3.26
CA ASP A 290 -20.69 -39.19 -4.15
C ASP A 290 -19.67 -40.15 -4.77
N PRO A 291 -20.02 -41.44 -4.97
CA PRO A 291 -19.28 -42.35 -5.80
C PRO A 291 -19.93 -42.41 -7.19
N THR A 292 -19.46 -41.61 -8.14
CA THR A 292 -19.81 -41.84 -9.54
C THR A 292 -18.64 -41.54 -10.47
N VAL A 293 -18.42 -42.49 -11.39
CA VAL A 293 -17.54 -42.46 -12.56
C VAL A 293 -16.08 -42.91 -12.35
N GLY A 294 -15.86 -44.18 -12.69
CA GLY A 294 -14.90 -44.49 -13.76
C GLY A 294 -13.50 -44.95 -13.38
N SER A 295 -13.35 -46.24 -13.04
CA SER A 295 -12.16 -47.00 -13.43
C SER A 295 -12.53 -48.46 -13.69
N GLY A 296 -12.94 -48.71 -14.93
CA GLY A 296 -12.98 -50.04 -15.49
C GLY A 296 -11.57 -50.63 -15.62
N LYS A 297 -11.56 -51.96 -15.78
CA LYS A 297 -10.41 -52.84 -16.07
C LYS A 297 -9.40 -52.98 -14.92
N LEU A 298 -9.56 -54.07 -14.18
CA LEU A 298 -8.52 -55.06 -13.85
C LEU A 298 -9.14 -56.15 -12.95
N GLN A 299 -10.05 -56.94 -13.53
CA GLN A 299 -10.49 -58.24 -13.00
C GLN A 299 -9.94 -59.32 -13.92
N GLU A 300 -8.62 -59.52 -13.90
CA GLU A 300 -7.99 -60.65 -14.59
C GLU A 300 -6.55 -60.85 -14.06
N ALA A 301 -6.37 -61.28 -12.79
CA ALA A 301 -5.10 -61.86 -12.29
C ALA A 301 -5.17 -62.30 -10.81
N ALA A 302 -6.25 -62.96 -10.36
CA ALA A 302 -6.33 -63.52 -8.99
C ALA A 302 -6.81 -64.98 -8.94
N GLY A 303 -6.57 -65.73 -10.02
CA GLY A 303 -6.75 -67.17 -10.05
C GLY A 303 -5.56 -67.79 -10.76
N LYS A 304 -4.45 -68.00 -10.02
CA LYS A 304 -3.28 -68.83 -10.38
C LYS A 304 -2.20 -68.62 -9.32
N LEU A 305 -2.33 -69.31 -8.19
CA LEU A 305 -1.20 -69.71 -7.34
C LEU A 305 -1.67 -70.91 -6.50
N ASN A 306 -2.23 -71.91 -7.19
CA ASN A 306 -2.07 -73.29 -6.74
C ASN A 306 -0.62 -73.63 -7.07
N THR A 307 0.24 -73.57 -6.07
CA THR A 307 1.55 -74.20 -6.12
C THR A 307 1.31 -75.69 -6.21
N THR A 308 1.24 -76.20 -7.45
CA THR A 308 1.66 -77.55 -7.79
C THR A 308 3.08 -77.71 -7.27
N ILE A 309 3.20 -78.28 -6.07
CA ILE A 309 4.40 -79.00 -5.70
C ILE A 309 4.43 -80.17 -6.68
N ASP A 310 5.41 -80.15 -7.57
CA ASP A 310 5.80 -81.29 -8.38
C ASP A 310 6.04 -82.48 -7.44
N ASP A 311 5.00 -83.29 -7.27
CA ASP A 311 5.17 -84.67 -6.86
C ASP A 311 5.87 -85.37 -8.03
N GLY A 312 7.20 -85.46 -7.93
CA GLY A 312 8.02 -86.24 -8.84
C GLY A 312 7.47 -87.68 -8.96
N PRO A 313 7.79 -88.36 -10.07
CA PRO A 313 7.17 -89.62 -10.47
C PRO A 313 7.63 -90.75 -9.54
N PHE A 314 6.95 -90.93 -8.42
CA PHE A 314 7.19 -92.02 -7.51
C PHE A 314 5.88 -92.41 -6.83
N VAL A 315 5.01 -93.09 -7.56
CA VAL A 315 4.07 -94.16 -7.12
C VAL A 315 3.20 -94.48 -8.34
N GLU A 316 3.68 -95.37 -9.20
CA GLU A 316 2.82 -96.18 -10.07
C GLU A 316 3.59 -97.44 -10.42
N GLY A 317 3.07 -98.59 -9.99
CA GLY A 317 3.71 -99.88 -10.21
C GLY A 317 3.98 -100.64 -8.91
N PHE A 318 2.95 -100.94 -8.12
CA PHE A 318 2.96 -102.12 -7.25
C PHE A 318 1.51 -102.53 -6.91
N GLN A 319 0.75 -102.82 -7.96
CA GLN A 319 -0.40 -103.72 -7.87
C GLN A 319 -0.23 -104.71 -8.99
N GLU A 320 0.26 -105.91 -8.68
CA GLU A 320 -0.12 -107.18 -9.30
C GLU A 320 0.74 -108.32 -8.76
N THR A 321 0.11 -109.50 -8.66
CA THR A 321 0.69 -110.83 -8.44
C THR A 321 0.90 -111.32 -7.00
N GLY A 322 -0.20 -111.73 -6.37
CA GLY A 322 -0.19 -112.73 -5.29
C GLY A 322 0.29 -114.14 -5.69
N LEU A 323 0.99 -114.29 -6.83
CA LEU A 323 1.54 -115.56 -7.34
C LEU A 323 3.07 -115.50 -7.58
N ALA A 324 3.73 -114.35 -7.36
CA ALA A 324 5.17 -114.17 -7.57
C ALA A 324 6.04 -114.43 -6.32
N SER A 325 5.48 -114.96 -5.22
CA SER A 325 6.20 -115.09 -3.94
C SER A 325 7.31 -116.15 -3.95
N LEU A 326 7.26 -117.15 -4.84
CA LEU A 326 8.30 -118.18 -4.94
C LEU A 326 9.47 -117.81 -5.89
N GLU A 327 9.21 -117.05 -6.96
CA GLU A 327 10.25 -116.63 -7.92
C GLU A 327 11.05 -115.42 -7.44
N VAL A 328 10.42 -114.50 -6.69
CA VAL A 328 11.12 -113.36 -6.09
C VAL A 328 12.09 -113.83 -5.00
N LEU A 329 11.72 -114.86 -4.22
CA LEU A 329 12.62 -115.50 -3.25
C LEU A 329 13.81 -116.22 -3.93
N ALA A 330 13.58 -116.80 -5.11
CA ALA A 330 14.63 -117.45 -5.90
C ALA A 330 15.67 -116.46 -6.46
N ARG A 331 15.27 -115.19 -6.71
CA ARG A 331 16.19 -114.13 -7.18
C ARG A 331 16.98 -113.47 -6.06
N GLN A 332 16.38 -113.23 -4.90
CA GLN A 332 17.03 -112.47 -3.83
C GLN A 332 17.97 -113.32 -2.96
N TYR A 333 17.71 -114.63 -2.80
CA TYR A 333 18.53 -115.54 -1.98
C TYR A 333 18.70 -116.92 -2.65
N PRO A 334 19.50 -117.00 -3.74
CA PRO A 334 19.60 -118.20 -4.58
C PRO A 334 20.17 -119.43 -3.86
N GLN A 335 20.96 -119.23 -2.80
CA GLN A 335 21.55 -120.33 -2.03
C GLN A 335 20.54 -121.03 -1.12
N ILE A 336 19.61 -120.27 -0.52
CA ILE A 336 18.56 -120.79 0.37
C ILE A 336 17.51 -121.55 -0.47
N TYR A 337 17.19 -121.02 -1.65
CA TYR A 337 16.25 -121.66 -2.56
C TYR A 337 16.81 -122.98 -3.13
N LYS A 338 18.11 -123.03 -3.48
CA LYS A 338 18.78 -124.25 -3.93
C LYS A 338 18.86 -125.31 -2.82
N SER A 339 19.15 -124.93 -1.57
CA SER A 339 19.24 -125.88 -0.45
C SER A 339 17.88 -126.48 -0.09
N LEU A 340 16.80 -125.70 -0.08
CA LEU A 340 15.43 -126.17 0.15
C LEU A 340 14.95 -127.14 -0.93
N ARG A 341 15.26 -126.85 -2.21
CA ARG A 341 14.89 -127.72 -3.34
C ARG A 341 15.66 -129.05 -3.30
N GLN A 342 16.92 -129.02 -2.86
CA GLN A 342 17.73 -130.22 -2.65
C GLN A 342 17.26 -131.04 -1.44
N GLN A 343 16.84 -130.40 -0.34
CA GLN A 343 16.24 -131.07 0.81
C GLN A 343 14.91 -131.75 0.46
N ARG A 344 14.05 -131.09 -0.34
CA ARG A 344 12.80 -131.68 -0.85
C ARG A 344 13.05 -132.92 -1.71
N LYS A 345 14.02 -132.85 -2.66
CA LYS A 345 14.42 -134.01 -3.48
C LYS A 345 14.97 -135.17 -2.65
N LYS A 346 15.72 -134.89 -1.57
CA LYS A 346 16.26 -135.92 -0.67
C LYS A 346 15.16 -136.56 0.19
N LEU A 347 14.13 -135.82 0.58
CA LEU A 347 12.99 -136.33 1.39
C LEU A 347 11.93 -137.06 0.55
N GLU A 348 11.76 -136.70 -0.73
CA GLU A 348 10.83 -137.39 -1.65
C GLU A 348 11.29 -138.82 -2.03
N ALA A 349 12.60 -139.11 -1.91
CA ALA A 349 13.24 -140.34 -2.38
C ALA A 349 13.29 -141.52 -1.38
N THR A 350 12.95 -141.33 -0.09
CA THR A 350 13.20 -142.37 0.95
C THR A 350 12.01 -142.69 1.86
N VAL A 351 10.77 -142.33 1.51
CA VAL A 351 9.68 -142.26 2.50
C VAL A 351 8.31 -142.77 2.00
N ASN A 352 7.66 -143.61 2.82
CA ASN A 352 6.31 -144.15 2.63
C ASN A 352 5.22 -143.05 2.69
N GLN A 353 4.09 -143.28 2.03
CA GLN A 353 3.09 -142.26 1.65
C GLN A 353 2.49 -141.43 2.83
N THR A 354 2.50 -141.95 4.06
CA THR A 354 1.99 -141.27 5.27
C THR A 354 2.96 -140.26 5.89
N GLU A 355 4.26 -140.41 5.67
CA GLU A 355 5.29 -139.50 6.20
C GLU A 355 5.53 -138.30 5.26
N ARG A 356 5.20 -138.43 3.96
CA ARG A 356 5.22 -137.34 2.98
C ARG A 356 4.32 -136.16 3.37
N ASP A 357 3.13 -136.45 3.90
CA ASP A 357 2.20 -135.42 4.35
C ASP A 357 2.68 -134.71 5.62
N ALA A 358 3.37 -135.41 6.53
CA ALA A 358 3.94 -134.81 7.74
C ALA A 358 5.12 -133.88 7.43
N ILE A 359 5.97 -134.27 6.47
CA ILE A 359 7.09 -133.46 6.00
C ILE A 359 6.59 -132.24 5.22
N SER A 360 5.61 -132.42 4.33
CA SER A 360 5.00 -131.30 3.58
C SER A 360 4.37 -130.27 4.53
N LYS A 361 3.62 -130.72 5.55
CA LYS A 361 3.05 -129.85 6.60
C LYS A 361 4.11 -129.12 7.44
N ARG A 362 5.29 -129.70 7.64
CA ARG A 362 6.41 -129.01 8.33
C ARG A 362 7.03 -127.93 7.44
N PHE A 363 7.26 -128.23 6.16
CA PHE A 363 7.77 -127.24 5.21
C PHE A 363 6.79 -126.09 4.99
N GLU A 364 5.49 -126.38 4.94
CA GLU A 364 4.45 -125.36 4.81
C GLU A 364 4.43 -124.42 6.02
N LYS A 365 4.59 -124.97 7.24
CA LYS A 365 4.73 -124.18 8.47
C LYS A 365 5.99 -123.32 8.48
N ASP A 366 7.11 -123.82 7.97
CA ASP A 366 8.36 -123.05 7.90
C ASP A 366 8.28 -121.96 6.82
N LEU A 367 7.67 -122.24 5.66
CA LEU A 367 7.34 -121.24 4.65
C LEU A 367 6.46 -120.12 5.22
N ASP A 368 5.45 -120.49 6.02
CA ASP A 368 4.60 -119.53 6.74
C ASP A 368 5.37 -118.68 7.75
N ARG A 369 6.37 -119.25 8.43
CA ARG A 369 7.24 -118.50 9.35
C ARG A 369 8.12 -117.52 8.60
N TYR A 370 8.70 -117.93 7.46
CA TYR A 370 9.54 -117.06 6.64
C TYR A 370 8.73 -115.94 5.97
N THR A 371 7.54 -116.22 5.44
CA THR A 371 6.65 -115.18 4.89
C THR A 371 6.19 -114.21 5.97
N LYS A 372 5.86 -114.70 7.17
CA LYS A 372 5.54 -113.82 8.31
C LYS A 372 6.73 -112.96 8.72
N ALA A 373 7.93 -113.53 8.87
CA ALA A 373 9.14 -112.78 9.22
C ALA A 373 9.48 -111.71 8.18
N TYR A 374 9.40 -112.06 6.89
CA TYR A 374 9.61 -111.11 5.79
C TYR A 374 8.55 -110.00 5.78
N SER A 375 7.28 -110.33 6.05
CA SER A 375 6.21 -109.33 6.15
C SER A 375 6.44 -108.34 7.30
N ILE A 376 6.99 -108.80 8.43
CA ILE A 376 7.34 -107.94 9.58
C ILE A 376 8.51 -107.03 9.21
N LEU A 377 9.55 -107.58 8.56
CA LEU A 377 10.71 -106.80 8.12
C LEU A 377 10.32 -105.73 7.09
N SER A 378 9.51 -106.10 6.09
CA SER A 378 9.00 -105.19 5.06
C SER A 378 8.14 -104.08 5.68
N LYS A 379 7.21 -104.43 6.58
CA LYS A 379 6.39 -103.44 7.30
C LYS A 379 7.24 -102.53 8.18
N GLY A 380 8.31 -103.05 8.81
CA GLY A 380 9.26 -102.25 9.58
C GLY A 380 10.02 -101.25 8.71
N TYR A 381 10.52 -101.69 7.55
CA TYR A 381 11.21 -100.82 6.59
C TYR A 381 10.28 -99.75 5.99
N GLU A 382 9.04 -100.12 5.64
CA GLU A 382 8.02 -99.16 5.19
C GLU A 382 7.67 -98.13 6.27
N ALA A 383 7.56 -98.57 7.53
CA ALA A 383 7.31 -97.66 8.65
C ALA A 383 8.46 -96.66 8.85
N GLU A 384 9.72 -97.10 8.71
CA GLU A 384 10.87 -96.20 8.75
C GLU A 384 10.89 -95.21 7.58
N LEU A 385 10.54 -95.65 6.37
CA LEU A 385 10.41 -94.76 5.21
C LEU A 385 9.31 -93.72 5.41
N ARG A 386 8.15 -94.13 5.94
CA ARG A 386 7.07 -93.20 6.31
C ARG A 386 7.52 -92.19 7.36
N LYS A 387 8.24 -92.64 8.39
CA LYS A 387 8.78 -91.76 9.44
C LYS A 387 9.78 -90.75 8.88
N LYS A 388 10.77 -91.20 8.09
CA LYS A 388 11.75 -90.31 7.44
C LYS A 388 11.08 -89.31 6.49
N SER A 389 10.09 -89.75 5.73
CA SER A 389 9.29 -88.86 4.86
C SER A 389 8.54 -87.80 5.66
N GLN A 390 7.92 -88.19 6.78
CA GLN A 390 7.21 -87.28 7.66
C GLN A 390 8.16 -86.29 8.35
N ASP A 391 9.32 -86.75 8.81
CA ASP A 391 10.35 -85.91 9.41
C ASP A 391 10.88 -84.89 8.40
N PHE A 392 11.12 -85.30 7.15
CA PHE A 392 11.51 -84.40 6.06
C PHE A 392 10.41 -83.35 5.78
N LYS A 393 9.14 -83.77 5.63
CA LYS A 393 8.01 -82.86 5.47
C LYS A 393 7.93 -81.86 6.63
N SER A 394 8.10 -82.32 7.87
CA SER A 394 8.08 -81.44 9.05
C SER A 394 9.26 -80.47 9.10
N ALA A 395 10.45 -80.88 8.66
CA ALA A 395 11.65 -80.04 8.58
C ALA A 395 11.49 -78.94 7.52
N VAL A 396 10.95 -79.28 6.34
CA VAL A 396 10.62 -78.32 5.28
C VAL A 396 9.60 -77.30 5.78
N ILE A 397 8.52 -77.73 6.44
CA ILE A 397 7.52 -76.82 7.02
C ILE A 397 8.13 -75.89 8.07
N ARG A 398 9.04 -76.39 8.94
CA ARG A 398 9.74 -75.56 9.94
C ARG A 398 10.66 -74.52 9.27
N ALA A 399 11.38 -74.89 8.22
CA ALA A 399 12.25 -73.98 7.47
C ALA A 399 11.44 -72.86 6.78
N HIS A 400 10.31 -73.19 6.15
CA HIS A 400 9.42 -72.19 5.55
C HIS A 400 8.84 -71.22 6.60
N LYS A 401 8.37 -71.75 7.74
CA LYS A 401 7.87 -70.91 8.84
C LYS A 401 8.96 -69.99 9.43
N GLY A 402 10.20 -70.46 9.50
CA GLY A 402 11.35 -69.65 9.93
C GLY A 402 11.66 -68.49 8.97
N ASN A 403 11.67 -68.76 7.66
CA ASN A 403 11.86 -67.73 6.64
C ASN A 403 10.73 -66.69 6.62
N ASP A 404 9.48 -67.11 6.84
CA ASP A 404 8.35 -66.19 6.93
C ASP A 404 8.42 -65.31 8.19
N LEU A 405 8.89 -65.87 9.32
CA LEU A 405 9.12 -65.08 10.53
C LEU A 405 10.23 -64.05 10.31
N ALA A 406 11.35 -64.42 9.68
CA ALA A 406 12.43 -63.49 9.34
C ALA A 406 11.94 -62.36 8.43
N LYS A 407 11.19 -62.68 7.37
CA LYS A 407 10.56 -61.68 6.47
C LYS A 407 9.59 -60.77 7.23
N ARG A 408 8.81 -61.29 8.19
CA ARG A 408 7.92 -60.48 9.02
C ARG A 408 8.69 -59.54 9.94
N ILE A 409 9.80 -59.99 10.54
CA ILE A 409 10.67 -59.17 11.38
C ILE A 409 11.32 -58.05 10.54
N GLU A 410 11.82 -58.37 9.36
CA GLU A 410 12.41 -57.37 8.44
C GLU A 410 11.38 -56.33 7.99
N ARG A 411 10.17 -56.76 7.60
CA ARG A 411 9.06 -55.84 7.28
C ARG A 411 8.68 -54.98 8.48
N ALA A 412 8.59 -55.55 9.68
CA ALA A 412 8.31 -54.79 10.89
C ALA A 412 9.42 -53.77 11.20
N GLY A 413 10.69 -54.14 10.99
CA GLY A 413 11.84 -53.24 11.10
C GLY A 413 11.79 -52.09 10.09
N SER A 414 11.53 -52.40 8.82
CA SER A 414 11.38 -51.40 7.75
C SER A 414 10.21 -50.45 8.01
N ILE A 415 9.07 -50.96 8.49
CA ILE A 415 7.92 -50.13 8.87
C ILE A 415 8.27 -49.19 10.03
N ARG A 416 9.01 -49.67 11.04
CA ARG A 416 9.48 -48.84 12.15
C ARG A 416 10.42 -47.75 11.66
N MET A 417 11.43 -48.11 10.87
CA MET A 417 12.38 -47.14 10.30
C MET A 417 11.69 -46.08 9.44
N LYS A 418 10.70 -46.47 8.61
CA LYS A 418 9.91 -45.53 7.82
C LYS A 418 9.09 -44.58 8.71
N LYS A 419 8.50 -45.07 9.80
CA LYS A 419 7.80 -44.23 10.78
C LYS A 419 8.76 -43.26 11.48
N ASP A 420 9.95 -43.71 11.85
CA ASP A 420 10.96 -42.88 12.50
C ASP A 420 11.47 -41.77 11.57
N LEU A 421 11.70 -42.08 10.29
CA LEU A 421 12.04 -41.07 9.27
C LEU A 421 10.91 -40.04 9.12
N GLN A 422 9.66 -40.48 9.06
CA GLN A 422 8.51 -39.56 9.01
C GLN A 422 8.41 -38.68 10.26
N LEU A 423 8.70 -39.21 11.45
CA LEU A 423 8.72 -38.44 12.69
C LEU A 423 9.87 -37.43 12.70
N LEU A 424 11.05 -37.81 12.21
CA LEU A 424 12.20 -36.91 12.05
C LEU A 424 11.89 -35.78 11.07
N ASP A 425 11.27 -36.09 9.93
CA ASP A 425 10.89 -35.07 8.94
C ASP A 425 9.81 -34.12 9.49
N LYS A 426 8.81 -34.65 10.20
CA LYS A 426 7.82 -33.82 10.93
C LYS A 426 8.49 -32.94 11.98
N SER A 427 9.44 -33.47 12.74
CA SER A 427 10.21 -32.71 13.75
C SER A 427 11.06 -31.62 13.10
N ARG A 428 11.74 -31.92 11.99
CA ARG A 428 12.50 -30.93 11.20
C ARG A 428 11.59 -29.84 10.65
N HIS A 429 10.43 -30.20 10.10
CA HIS A 429 9.44 -29.26 9.59
C HIS A 429 8.92 -28.33 10.69
N LEU A 430 8.54 -28.86 11.86
CA LEU A 430 8.10 -28.06 13.00
C LEU A 430 9.20 -27.12 13.52
N ARG A 431 10.47 -27.57 13.52
CA ARG A 431 11.60 -26.70 13.89
C ARG A 431 11.81 -25.57 12.89
N ARG A 432 11.63 -25.82 11.58
CA ARG A 432 11.67 -24.78 10.55
C ARG A 432 10.53 -23.77 10.77
N GLN A 433 9.30 -24.24 10.91
CA GLN A 433 8.15 -23.35 11.20
C GLN A 433 8.34 -22.50 12.46
N ASN A 434 8.89 -23.06 13.54
CA ASN A 434 9.16 -22.30 14.75
C ASN A 434 10.27 -21.25 14.54
N ARG A 435 11.36 -21.60 13.81
CA ARG A 435 12.40 -20.63 13.43
C ARG A 435 11.83 -19.51 12.56
N ASP A 436 11.00 -19.84 11.59
CA ASP A 436 10.38 -18.86 10.69
C ASP A 436 9.43 -17.94 11.46
N GLN A 437 8.66 -18.47 12.42
CA GLN A 437 7.82 -17.66 13.31
C GLN A 437 8.63 -16.74 14.21
N VAL A 438 9.75 -17.21 14.77
CA VAL A 438 10.64 -16.37 15.58
C VAL A 438 11.24 -15.26 14.73
N LEU A 439 11.75 -15.59 13.54
CA LEU A 439 12.31 -14.63 12.60
C LEU A 439 11.26 -13.59 12.18
N ALA A 440 10.04 -14.02 11.83
CA ALA A 440 8.94 -13.14 11.48
C ALA A 440 8.59 -12.18 12.64
N ARG A 441 8.53 -12.66 13.89
CA ARG A 441 8.31 -11.80 15.06
C ARG A 441 9.43 -10.79 15.25
N THR A 442 10.69 -11.19 15.09
CA THR A 442 11.84 -10.29 15.21
C THR A 442 11.83 -9.22 14.12
N LEU A 443 11.61 -9.61 12.86
CA LEU A 443 11.50 -8.67 11.74
C LEU A 443 10.36 -7.67 11.98
N PHE A 444 9.17 -8.15 12.35
CA PHE A 444 8.03 -7.29 12.64
C PHE A 444 8.30 -6.31 13.79
N THR A 445 8.95 -6.75 14.87
CA THR A 445 9.32 -5.84 15.97
C THR A 445 10.37 -4.81 15.57
N ASN A 446 11.26 -5.14 14.65
CA ASN A 446 12.28 -4.21 14.15
C ASN A 446 11.65 -3.20 13.18
N GLU A 447 10.80 -3.66 12.26
CA GLU A 447 10.03 -2.80 11.35
C GLU A 447 9.16 -1.82 12.12
N PHE A 448 8.42 -2.30 13.12
CA PHE A 448 7.61 -1.44 13.98
C PHE A 448 8.44 -0.37 14.70
N LYS A 449 9.65 -0.71 15.17
CA LYS A 449 10.56 0.27 15.79
C LYS A 449 11.05 1.31 14.79
N VAL A 450 11.44 0.89 13.58
CA VAL A 450 11.87 1.81 12.52
C VAL A 450 10.75 2.76 12.13
N GLU A 451 9.53 2.25 12.00
CA GLU A 451 8.35 3.08 11.70
C GLU A 451 8.04 4.04 12.85
N GLN A 452 8.11 3.58 14.10
CA GLN A 452 7.95 4.43 15.28
C GLN A 452 9.01 5.54 15.35
N ASP A 453 10.29 5.22 15.12
CA ASP A 453 11.39 6.18 15.10
C ASP A 453 11.24 7.18 13.95
N TRP A 454 10.78 6.73 12.78
CA TRP A 454 10.47 7.60 11.64
C TRP A 454 9.34 8.58 11.97
N ILE A 455 8.24 8.11 12.58
CA ILE A 455 7.12 8.97 13.01
C ILE A 455 7.61 10.00 14.04
N LEU A 456 8.43 9.57 15.02
CA LEU A 456 9.00 10.48 16.02
C LEU A 456 9.94 11.52 15.37
N GLY A 457 10.78 11.10 14.42
CA GLY A 457 11.62 11.98 13.63
C GLY A 457 10.81 13.02 12.85
N LYS A 458 9.72 12.59 12.19
CA LYS A 458 8.81 13.49 11.47
C LYS A 458 8.11 14.49 12.40
N LYS A 459 7.67 14.06 13.58
CA LYS A 459 7.10 14.97 14.59
C LYS A 459 8.11 16.00 15.07
N LYS A 460 9.37 15.60 15.26
CA LYS A 460 10.45 16.51 15.66
C LYS A 460 10.72 17.56 14.58
N GLN A 461 10.83 17.15 13.32
CA GLN A 461 10.99 18.08 12.19
C GLN A 461 9.85 19.09 12.10
N TYR A 462 8.59 18.64 12.25
CA TYR A 462 7.43 19.52 12.23
C TYR A 462 7.45 20.54 13.38
N LEU A 463 7.87 20.13 14.58
CA LEU A 463 8.02 21.04 15.71
C LEU A 463 9.14 22.06 15.48
N GLU A 464 10.28 21.63 14.95
CA GLU A 464 11.40 22.51 14.59
C GLU A 464 10.96 23.55 13.55
N GLU A 465 10.30 23.11 12.48
CA GLU A 465 9.77 24.00 11.44
C GLU A 465 8.72 24.98 11.99
N LYS A 466 7.83 24.52 12.87
CA LYS A 466 6.86 25.39 13.55
C LYS A 466 7.55 26.44 14.43
N THR A 467 8.62 26.06 15.13
CA THR A 467 9.39 27.02 15.93
C THR A 467 10.15 28.01 15.07
N GLN A 468 10.72 27.58 13.94
CA GLN A 468 11.37 28.46 12.97
C GLN A 468 10.40 29.47 12.36
N ARG A 469 9.25 29.02 11.87
CA ARG A 469 8.21 29.93 11.34
C ARG A 469 7.74 30.94 12.39
N ASN A 470 7.60 30.50 13.65
CA ASN A 470 7.25 31.42 14.73
C ASN A 470 8.38 32.42 15.02
N GLN A 471 9.65 31.98 14.98
CA GLN A 471 10.80 32.87 15.13
C GLN A 471 10.86 33.88 13.99
N GLU A 472 10.72 33.45 12.73
CA GLU A 472 10.66 34.35 11.58
C GLU A 472 9.53 35.36 11.68
N ARG A 473 8.36 34.96 12.21
CA ARG A 473 7.26 35.90 12.47
C ARG A 473 7.67 36.95 13.51
N ILE A 474 8.30 36.54 14.61
CA ILE A 474 8.80 37.45 15.64
C ILE A 474 9.83 38.40 15.04
N ASP A 475 10.82 37.89 14.32
CA ASP A 475 11.89 38.68 13.70
C ASP A 475 11.31 39.68 12.67
N ARG A 476 10.28 39.29 11.90
CA ARG A 476 9.55 40.20 11.01
C ARG A 476 8.84 41.31 11.78
N TYR A 477 8.15 40.98 12.88
CA TYR A 477 7.51 42.00 13.72
C TYR A 477 8.55 42.97 14.31
N GLU A 478 9.68 42.45 14.78
CA GLU A 478 10.77 43.30 15.29
C GLU A 478 11.37 44.19 14.21
N SER A 479 11.58 43.66 13.00
CA SER A 479 12.08 44.44 11.86
C SER A 479 11.12 45.57 11.48
N ILE A 480 9.81 45.29 11.45
CA ILE A 480 8.77 46.30 11.19
C ILE A 480 8.77 47.35 12.31
N GLN A 481 8.88 46.94 13.57
CA GLN A 481 8.94 47.88 14.70
C GLN A 481 10.17 48.79 14.62
N ARG A 482 11.34 48.24 14.29
CA ARG A 482 12.58 49.04 14.10
C ARG A 482 12.42 50.03 12.94
N PHE A 483 11.84 49.60 11.82
CA PHE A 483 11.56 50.49 10.69
C PHE A 483 10.68 51.69 11.07
N TYR A 484 9.60 51.47 11.85
CA TYR A 484 8.76 52.57 12.30
C TYR A 484 9.46 53.47 13.32
N ALA A 485 10.25 52.89 14.24
CA ALA A 485 11.03 53.67 15.19
C ALA A 485 12.06 54.57 14.49
N ASP A 486 12.76 54.04 13.48
CA ASP A 486 13.72 54.80 12.67
C ASP A 486 13.01 55.91 11.87
N ARG A 487 11.85 55.62 11.27
CA ARG A 487 11.03 56.63 10.58
C ARG A 487 10.57 57.74 11.51
N GLU A 488 10.11 57.40 12.71
CA GLU A 488 9.75 58.39 13.73
C GLU A 488 10.96 59.23 14.16
N SER A 489 12.14 58.62 14.30
CA SER A 489 13.37 59.33 14.62
C SER A 489 13.75 60.32 13.53
N MET A 490 13.71 59.91 12.26
CA MET A 490 13.99 60.82 11.13
C MET A 490 13.01 61.98 11.07
N LEU A 491 11.71 61.72 11.29
CA LEU A 491 10.71 62.78 11.32
C LEU A 491 10.95 63.78 12.46
N LYS A 492 11.32 63.30 13.65
CA LYS A 492 11.69 64.17 14.78
C LYS A 492 12.91 65.03 14.44
N GLU A 493 13.94 64.44 13.85
CA GLU A 493 15.14 65.17 13.42
C GLU A 493 14.81 66.25 12.36
N THR A 494 13.97 65.92 11.36
CA THR A 494 13.53 66.92 10.36
C THR A 494 12.72 68.05 10.98
N LEU A 495 11.84 67.75 11.94
CA LEU A 495 11.05 68.75 12.65
C LEU A 495 11.95 69.67 13.48
N GLU A 496 12.94 69.11 14.18
CA GLU A 496 13.92 69.87 14.96
C GLU A 496 14.79 70.75 14.06
N GLN A 497 15.17 70.25 12.88
CA GLN A 497 15.89 71.02 11.86
C GLN A 497 15.05 72.20 11.36
N GLU A 498 13.80 71.97 10.96
CA GLU A 498 12.89 73.03 10.54
C GLU A 498 12.66 74.08 11.62
N GLN A 499 12.53 73.66 12.89
CA GLN A 499 12.41 74.59 14.01
C GLN A 499 13.67 75.46 14.19
N ARG A 500 14.86 74.88 13.99
CA ARG A 500 16.13 75.62 14.00
C ARG A 500 16.18 76.62 12.84
N ASP A 501 15.83 76.19 11.63
CA ASP A 501 15.85 77.04 10.44
C ASP A 501 14.80 78.16 10.51
N ASN A 502 13.62 77.89 11.07
CA ASN A 502 12.60 78.91 11.32
C ASN A 502 13.07 79.96 12.34
N LYS A 503 13.80 79.56 13.39
CA LYS A 503 14.40 80.50 14.35
C LYS A 503 15.44 81.39 13.66
N ILE A 504 16.30 80.81 12.83
CA ILE A 504 17.33 81.54 12.07
C ILE A 504 16.69 82.47 11.03
N SER A 505 15.70 82.01 10.28
CA SER A 505 14.93 82.84 9.34
C SER A 505 14.24 83.99 10.07
N GLY A 506 13.65 83.72 11.23
CA GLY A 506 13.00 84.73 12.07
C GLY A 506 13.96 85.77 12.66
N THR A 507 15.19 85.40 13.02
CA THR A 507 16.21 86.39 13.42
C THR A 507 16.72 87.18 12.22
N ALA A 508 16.95 86.53 11.08
CA ALA A 508 17.39 87.19 9.84
C ALA A 508 16.37 88.24 9.35
N ARG A 509 15.07 87.90 9.33
CA ARG A 509 14.00 88.85 8.98
C ARG A 509 13.97 90.05 9.92
N ARG A 510 14.13 89.84 11.23
CA ARG A 510 14.19 90.94 12.22
C ARG A 510 15.39 91.85 11.99
N ILE A 511 16.55 91.30 11.65
CA ILE A 511 17.75 92.08 11.33
C ILE A 511 17.53 92.88 10.03
N ALA A 512 17.00 92.25 8.99
CA ALA A 512 16.71 92.91 7.72
C ALA A 512 15.69 94.06 7.89
N LEU A 513 14.62 93.85 8.67
CA LEU A 513 13.66 94.91 8.99
C LEU A 513 14.32 96.08 9.74
N LYS A 514 15.16 95.81 10.74
CA LYS A 514 15.90 96.88 11.44
C LYS A 514 16.83 97.65 10.51
N GLN A 515 17.50 96.97 9.57
CA GLN A 515 18.35 97.63 8.57
C GLN A 515 17.52 98.54 7.66
N LEU A 516 16.37 98.07 7.17
CA LEU A 516 15.45 98.88 6.36
C LEU A 516 14.89 100.08 7.13
N GLU A 517 14.53 99.90 8.41
CA GLU A 517 14.09 101.01 9.27
C GLU A 517 15.17 102.08 9.43
N VAL A 518 16.42 101.67 9.63
CA VAL A 518 17.57 102.60 9.72
C VAL A 518 17.79 103.30 8.38
N GLN A 519 17.74 102.59 7.26
CA GLN A 519 17.86 103.18 5.93
C GLN A 519 16.76 104.22 5.67
N LEU A 520 15.50 103.87 5.93
CA LEU A 520 14.38 104.81 5.78
C LEU A 520 14.55 106.04 6.66
N LYS A 521 14.95 105.88 7.93
CA LYS A 521 15.23 107.02 8.83
C LYS A 521 16.34 107.93 8.27
N ASN A 522 17.43 107.34 7.78
CA ASN A 522 18.52 108.10 7.18
C ASN A 522 18.07 108.83 5.91
N ASP A 523 17.28 108.19 5.05
CA ASP A 523 16.73 108.80 3.83
C ASP A 523 15.78 109.97 4.16
N TYR A 524 14.92 109.82 5.17
CA TYR A 524 14.05 110.91 5.65
C TYR A 524 14.86 112.05 6.25
N GLN A 525 15.89 111.77 7.06
CA GLN A 525 16.78 112.80 7.60
C GLN A 525 17.52 113.53 6.47
N ALA A 526 18.05 112.81 5.48
CA ALA A 526 18.69 113.41 4.32
C ALA A 526 17.72 114.31 3.53
N LYS A 527 16.45 113.90 3.36
CA LYS A 527 15.42 114.75 2.75
C LYS A 527 15.11 115.99 3.57
N LEU A 528 15.00 115.88 4.89
CA LEU A 528 14.78 117.02 5.78
C LEU A 528 15.96 118.00 5.75
N CYS A 529 17.21 117.51 5.71
CA CYS A 529 18.39 118.34 5.50
C CYS A 529 18.34 119.08 4.17
N ARG A 530 18.01 118.39 3.06
CA ARG A 530 17.86 119.05 1.75
C ARG A 530 16.80 120.15 1.76
N ILE A 531 15.62 119.89 2.33
CA ILE A 531 14.55 120.90 2.44
C ILE A 531 15.02 122.08 3.29
N LYS A 532 15.73 121.82 4.39
CA LYS A 532 16.27 122.88 5.24
C LYS A 532 17.32 123.71 4.50
N ASP A 533 18.27 123.07 3.82
CA ASP A 533 19.30 123.75 3.02
C ASP A 533 18.66 124.58 1.91
N GLU A 534 17.61 124.07 1.25
CA GLU A 534 16.82 124.82 0.26
C GLU A 534 16.13 126.05 0.90
N MET A 535 15.54 125.90 2.08
CA MET A 535 14.94 127.02 2.82
C MET A 535 15.98 128.06 3.22
N ASP A 536 17.10 127.64 3.81
CA ASP A 536 18.19 128.53 4.22
C ASP A 536 18.74 129.28 2.99
N GLN A 537 18.91 128.60 1.85
CA GLN A 537 19.26 129.27 0.59
C GLN A 537 18.20 130.25 0.09
N THR A 538 16.90 129.96 0.27
CA THR A 538 15.84 130.90 -0.12
C THR A 538 15.79 132.13 0.77
N VAL A 539 16.03 131.97 2.08
CA VAL A 539 16.13 133.06 3.05
C VAL A 539 17.37 133.90 2.76
N GLU A 540 18.51 133.28 2.50
CA GLU A 540 19.74 133.98 2.11
C GLU A 540 19.55 134.76 0.80
N ARG A 541 18.91 134.15 -0.21
CA ARG A 541 18.56 134.85 -1.46
C ARG A 541 17.56 135.99 -1.24
N GLN A 542 16.64 135.88 -0.27
CA GLN A 542 15.75 136.98 0.10
C GLN A 542 16.54 138.09 0.80
N PHE A 543 17.42 137.74 1.73
CA PHE A 543 18.27 138.69 2.45
C PHE A 543 19.18 139.47 1.49
N GLN A 544 19.79 138.80 0.52
CA GLN A 544 20.58 139.44 -0.53
C GLN A 544 19.74 140.39 -1.40
N LYS A 545 18.49 140.01 -1.74
CA LYS A 545 17.58 140.90 -2.48
C LYS A 545 17.16 142.11 -1.66
N ASP A 546 16.91 141.92 -0.36
CA ASP A 546 16.56 143.00 0.56
C ASP A 546 17.75 143.94 0.76
N GLU A 547 18.97 143.41 0.88
CA GLU A 547 20.22 144.17 0.93
C GLU A 547 20.47 144.93 -0.38
N GLU A 548 20.29 144.30 -1.54
CA GLU A 548 20.33 144.98 -2.84
C GLU A 548 19.26 146.07 -2.93
N ALA A 549 18.05 145.85 -2.42
CA ALA A 549 16.99 146.85 -2.41
C ALA A 549 17.34 148.02 -1.50
N VAL A 550 17.88 147.77 -0.31
CA VAL A 550 18.39 148.82 0.59
C VAL A 550 19.52 149.58 -0.07
N ASN A 551 20.49 148.90 -0.69
CA ASN A 551 21.59 149.53 -1.41
C ASN A 551 21.08 150.40 -2.58
N ARG A 552 20.09 149.93 -3.35
CA ARG A 552 19.43 150.75 -4.39
C ARG A 552 18.74 151.97 -3.81
N THR A 553 18.01 151.83 -2.69
CA THR A 553 17.42 153.00 -2.03
C THR A 553 18.47 153.96 -1.51
N PHE A 554 19.62 153.46 -1.06
CA PHE A 554 20.73 154.28 -0.60
C PHE A 554 21.40 155.00 -1.77
N GLU A 555 21.59 154.35 -2.92
CA GLU A 555 22.03 154.97 -4.16
C GLU A 555 21.04 156.02 -4.67
N ASP A 556 19.73 155.73 -4.67
CA ASP A 556 18.68 156.69 -5.01
C ASP A 556 18.70 157.92 -4.09
N ILE A 557 18.89 157.71 -2.78
CA ILE A 557 19.03 158.78 -1.79
C ILE A 557 20.32 159.57 -2.08
N HIS A 558 21.44 158.90 -2.34
CA HIS A 558 22.72 159.53 -2.65
C HIS A 558 22.65 160.33 -3.96
N GLU A 559 21.95 159.83 -4.97
CA GLU A 559 21.71 160.52 -6.24
C GLU A 559 20.81 161.75 -6.02
N ARG A 560 19.76 161.65 -5.19
CA ARG A 560 18.93 162.79 -4.79
C ARG A 560 19.72 163.84 -4.00
N PHE A 561 20.56 163.42 -3.05
CA PHE A 561 21.44 164.34 -2.31
C PHE A 561 22.51 164.97 -3.21
N SER A 562 23.07 164.23 -4.16
CA SER A 562 24.02 164.77 -5.14
C SER A 562 23.36 165.79 -6.08
N LYS A 563 22.13 165.52 -6.53
CA LYS A 563 21.31 166.49 -7.29
C LYS A 563 20.94 167.73 -6.45
N PHE A 564 20.71 167.55 -5.15
CA PHE A 564 20.44 168.66 -4.23
C PHE A 564 21.68 169.55 -4.02
N PHE A 565 22.87 168.95 -3.88
CA PHE A 565 24.13 169.70 -3.72
C PHE A 565 24.62 170.38 -4.99
N PHE A 566 24.27 169.88 -6.18
CA PHE A 566 24.57 170.56 -7.46
C PHE A 566 23.57 171.69 -7.81
N ALA A 567 22.49 171.84 -7.03
CA ALA A 567 21.48 172.89 -7.22
C ALA A 567 21.66 174.10 -6.28
N ILE A 568 22.69 174.09 -5.42
CA ILE A 568 23.17 175.21 -4.61
C ILE A 568 24.48 175.69 -5.22
#